data_AF-A0A4Y8S367-F1
#
_entry.id   AF-A0A4Y8S367-F1
#
_cell.length_a   1.000
_cell.length_b   1.000
_cell.length_c   1.000
_cell.angle_alpha   90.00
_cell.angle_beta   90.00
_cell.angle_gamma   90.00
#
_symmetry.space_group_name_H-M   'P 1'
#
loop_
_entity.id
_entity.type
_entity.pdbx_description
1 polymer ?
#
loop_
_entity_poly.entity_id
_entity_poly.type
_entity_poly.pdbx_seq_one_letter_code
_entity_poly.pdbx_strand_id
1 'polypeptide(L)'
;MKKIILAVSVLGLILTAYAFTQRNESPASGLGDVKYSILPPDQFQKLNGDGWILADGRAIKGSKLHLFAGIINAPDARGMFLRGLNYGRNDDKIKPDGRQAGQYQPDTVGPHSHGWTGEAGYLGGYGYPDNAERRWTADGLKAHPKEHNEKNRYVAAAQKDYAVFGVGTETRPKNIAMYIYIKIN
;
A
#
# COMPACT_ATOMS: atom_id res chain seq x y z
N MET A 1 46.14 52.00 8.67
CA MET A 1 46.19 50.85 7.74
C MET A 1 46.25 49.50 8.46
N LYS A 2 47.23 49.21 9.33
CA LYS A 2 47.31 47.90 10.05
C LYS A 2 46.04 47.49 10.81
N LYS A 3 45.37 48.41 11.51
CA LYS A 3 44.12 48.14 12.25
C LYS A 3 42.93 47.78 11.34
N ILE A 4 42.88 48.35 10.13
CA ILE A 4 41.81 48.09 9.15
C ILE A 4 42.02 46.71 8.52
N ILE A 5 43.27 46.37 8.17
CA ILE A 5 43.61 45.05 7.64
C ILE A 5 43.27 43.96 8.67
N LEU A 6 43.63 44.16 9.95
CA LEU A 6 43.31 43.20 11.01
C LEU A 6 41.79 43.01 11.20
N ALA A 7 41.02 44.09 11.16
CA ALA A 7 39.56 44.03 11.30
C ALA A 7 38.89 43.27 10.15
N VAL A 8 39.33 43.50 8.91
CA VAL A 8 38.82 42.80 7.72
C VAL A 8 39.18 41.31 7.76
N SER A 9 40.39 40.95 8.20
CA SER A 9 40.81 39.56 8.35
C SER A 9 40.00 38.81 9.41
N VAL A 10 39.73 39.45 10.56
CA VAL A 10 38.89 38.84 11.62
C VAL A 10 37.45 38.66 11.16
N LEU A 11 36.88 39.65 10.48
CA LEU A 11 35.52 39.56 9.94
C LEU A 11 35.41 38.45 8.87
N GLY A 12 36.42 38.32 8.00
CA GLY A 12 36.50 37.23 7.01
C GLY A 12 36.60 35.84 7.63
N LEU A 13 37.32 35.69 8.76
CA LEU A 13 37.39 34.44 9.52
C LEU A 13 36.06 34.09 10.20
N ILE A 14 35.37 35.09 10.75
CA ILE A 14 34.04 34.89 11.37
C ILE A 14 33.02 34.47 10.31
N LEU A 15 33.02 35.13 9.15
CA LEU A 15 32.12 34.82 8.04
C LEU A 15 32.38 33.43 7.45
N THR A 16 33.65 33.03 7.31
CA THR A 16 33.99 31.67 6.84
C THR A 16 33.62 30.60 7.87
N ALA A 17 33.86 30.84 9.16
CA ALA A 17 33.42 29.94 10.23
C ALA A 17 31.88 29.77 10.23
N TYR A 18 31.14 30.87 10.10
CA TYR A 18 29.67 30.87 10.03
C TYR A 18 29.13 30.11 8.80
N ALA A 19 29.76 30.31 7.63
CA ALA A 19 29.40 29.61 6.39
C ALA A 19 29.67 28.09 6.48
N PHE A 20 30.72 27.68 7.20
CA PHE A 20 30.99 26.26 7.45
C PHE A 20 30.03 25.63 8.47
N THR A 21 29.47 26.42 9.40
CA THR A 21 28.50 25.90 10.39
C THR A 21 27.13 25.62 9.78
N GLN A 22 26.70 26.39 8.76
CA GLN A 22 25.39 26.22 8.14
C GLN A 22 25.28 25.06 7.12
N ARG A 23 26.39 24.41 6.74
CA ARG A 23 26.38 23.34 5.72
C ARG A 23 25.85 21.98 6.20
N ASN A 24 25.57 21.81 7.49
CA ASN A 24 25.17 20.51 8.06
C ASN A 24 23.70 20.44 8.50
N GLU A 25 22.88 21.44 8.17
CA GLU A 25 21.43 21.34 8.38
C GLU A 25 20.88 20.32 7.35
N SER A 26 20.75 19.06 7.77
CA SER A 26 19.85 18.13 7.10
C SER A 26 18.49 18.83 6.96
N PRO A 27 17.78 18.73 5.82
CA PRO A 27 16.50 19.41 5.65
C PRO A 27 15.64 19.14 6.88
N ALA A 28 15.24 20.21 7.56
CA ALA A 28 14.53 20.14 8.82
C ALA A 28 13.28 19.27 8.61
N SER A 29 13.26 18.09 9.23
CA SER A 29 12.10 17.22 9.14
C SER A 29 10.95 17.83 9.92
N GLY A 30 9.81 17.95 9.27
CA GLY A 30 8.58 18.43 9.85
C GLY A 30 7.95 17.41 10.80
N LEU A 31 7.09 17.93 11.68
CA LEU A 31 6.24 17.11 12.52
C LEU A 31 5.27 16.30 11.62
N GLY A 32 5.19 14.99 11.83
CA GLY A 32 4.39 14.09 10.99
C GLY A 32 5.11 13.54 9.76
N ASP A 33 6.35 13.97 9.48
CA ASP A 33 7.15 13.41 8.38
C ASP A 33 7.34 11.90 8.55
N VAL A 34 7.38 11.20 7.42
CA VAL A 34 7.63 9.76 7.35
C VAL A 34 8.97 9.49 6.68
N LYS A 35 9.76 8.58 7.25
CA LYS A 35 11.03 8.12 6.67
C LYS A 35 11.06 6.61 6.58
N TYR A 36 11.56 6.11 5.45
CA TYR A 36 11.92 4.71 5.28
C TYR A 36 13.40 4.54 5.61
N SER A 37 13.74 3.48 6.35
CA SER A 37 15.14 3.16 6.65
C SER A 37 15.36 1.67 6.76
N ILE A 38 16.57 1.23 6.42
CA ILE A 38 17.04 -0.12 6.73
C ILE A 38 17.52 -0.24 8.19
N LEU A 39 17.73 0.90 8.86
CA LEU A 39 18.28 0.93 10.21
C LEU A 39 17.21 0.57 11.25
N PRO A 40 17.54 -0.28 12.24
CA PRO A 40 16.68 -0.54 13.39
C PRO A 40 16.54 0.71 14.30
N PRO A 41 15.55 0.75 15.20
CA PRO A 41 15.16 1.96 15.91
C PRO A 41 16.29 2.63 16.70
N ASP A 42 17.10 1.84 17.40
CA ASP A 42 18.20 2.34 18.21
C ASP A 42 19.28 3.04 17.35
N GLN A 43 19.58 2.49 16.18
CA GLN A 43 20.54 3.07 15.22
C GLN A 43 19.94 4.28 14.50
N PHE A 44 18.66 4.20 14.13
CA PHE A 44 17.98 5.28 13.45
C PHE A 44 17.88 6.54 14.33
N GLN A 45 17.46 6.37 15.59
CA GLN A 45 17.32 7.47 16.54
C GLN A 45 18.67 8.11 16.90
N LYS A 46 19.76 7.34 16.98
CA LYS A 46 21.12 7.90 17.17
C LYS A 46 21.50 8.90 16.07
N LEU A 47 21.01 8.70 14.84
CA LEU A 47 21.33 9.55 13.70
C LEU A 47 20.29 10.64 13.43
N ASN A 48 19.02 10.42 13.77
CA ASN A 48 17.90 11.29 13.40
C ASN A 48 17.24 12.00 14.59
N GLY A 49 17.62 11.65 15.82
CA GLY A 49 17.03 12.14 17.06
C GLY A 49 15.91 11.26 17.60
N ASP A 50 15.65 11.42 18.90
CA ASP A 50 14.66 10.69 19.70
C ASP A 50 13.20 11.04 19.37
N GLY A 51 12.95 12.17 18.73
CA GLY A 51 11.61 12.55 18.27
C GLY A 51 11.05 11.69 17.14
N TRP A 52 11.82 10.75 16.61
CA TRP A 52 11.36 9.75 15.65
C TRP A 52 11.01 8.43 16.33
N ILE A 53 9.89 7.84 15.94
CA ILE A 53 9.49 6.50 16.40
C ILE A 53 9.08 5.62 15.23
N LEU A 54 9.03 4.31 15.45
CA LEU A 54 8.43 3.41 14.47
C LEU A 54 6.93 3.72 14.29
N ALA A 55 6.46 3.64 13.06
CA ALA A 55 5.04 3.60 12.72
C ALA A 55 4.50 2.18 12.97
N ASP A 56 4.30 1.83 14.24
CA ASP A 56 3.94 0.49 14.71
C ASP A 56 2.62 0.44 15.50
N GLY A 57 1.79 1.47 15.40
CA GLY A 57 0.49 1.51 16.09
C GLY A 57 0.53 1.96 17.54
N ARG A 58 1.72 2.22 18.12
CA ARG A 58 1.82 2.60 19.54
C ARG A 58 1.12 3.93 19.84
N ALA A 59 0.67 4.07 21.09
CA ALA A 59 0.14 5.34 21.59
C ALA A 59 1.24 6.42 21.62
N ILE A 60 0.88 7.63 21.20
CA ILE A 60 1.75 8.82 21.16
C ILE A 60 1.13 10.01 21.90
N LYS A 61 0.14 9.75 22.76
CA LYS A 61 -0.52 10.77 23.58
C LYS A 61 0.53 11.58 24.36
N GLY A 62 0.45 12.89 24.23
CA GLY A 62 1.38 13.85 24.85
C GLY A 62 2.56 14.26 23.97
N SER A 63 2.80 13.60 22.83
CA SER A 63 3.78 14.07 21.83
C SER A 63 3.35 15.38 21.18
N LYS A 64 4.28 16.09 20.53
CA LYS A 64 3.94 17.29 19.75
C LYS A 64 2.94 16.96 18.64
N LEU A 65 3.09 15.81 17.97
CA LEU A 65 2.17 15.40 16.90
C LEU A 65 0.76 15.16 17.44
N HIS A 66 0.62 14.56 18.62
CA HIS A 66 -0.66 14.43 19.30
C HIS A 66 -1.28 15.79 19.63
N LEU A 67 -0.51 16.70 20.22
CA LEU A 67 -1.02 18.00 20.66
C LEU A 67 -1.39 18.91 19.48
N PHE A 68 -0.65 18.81 18.37
CA PHE A 68 -0.86 19.62 17.18
C PHE A 68 -1.97 19.08 16.28
N ALA A 69 -1.99 17.77 16.02
CA ALA A 69 -2.88 17.15 15.02
C ALA A 69 -3.99 16.27 15.63
N GLY A 70 -4.04 16.10 16.96
CA GLY A 70 -5.01 15.24 17.63
C GLY A 70 -4.78 13.73 17.43
N ILE A 71 -3.64 13.34 16.86
CA ILE A 71 -3.31 11.95 16.58
C ILE A 71 -2.87 11.26 17.87
N ILE A 72 -3.69 10.34 18.39
CA ILE A 72 -3.42 9.65 19.66
C ILE A 72 -2.52 8.42 19.52
N ASN A 73 -2.51 7.78 18.36
CA ASN A 73 -1.71 6.60 18.04
C ASN A 73 -0.94 6.85 16.75
N ALA A 74 0.33 6.42 16.71
CA ALA A 74 1.04 6.34 15.45
C ALA A 74 0.32 5.37 14.49
N PRO A 75 0.36 5.57 13.17
CA PRO A 75 -0.11 4.55 12.24
C PRO A 75 0.71 3.27 12.42
N ASP A 76 0.10 2.09 12.21
CA ASP A 76 0.84 0.85 12.04
C ASP A 76 1.06 0.60 10.56
N ALA A 77 2.29 0.85 10.09
CA ALA A 77 2.64 0.77 8.68
C ALA A 77 3.34 -0.56 8.33
N ARG A 78 3.49 -1.49 9.28
CA ARG A 78 4.18 -2.76 9.05
C ARG A 78 3.38 -3.64 8.09
N GLY A 79 4.02 -4.03 6.98
CA GLY A 79 3.38 -4.83 5.94
C GLY A 79 2.27 -4.09 5.15
N MET A 80 2.13 -2.78 5.35
CA MET A 80 1.09 -1.98 4.70
C MET A 80 1.62 -1.31 3.42
N PHE A 81 0.75 -1.14 2.43
CA PHE A 81 0.99 -0.20 1.34
C PHE A 81 0.59 1.21 1.77
N LEU A 82 1.48 2.17 1.57
CA LEU A 82 1.13 3.58 1.72
C LEU A 82 0.45 4.10 0.45
N ARG A 83 -0.60 4.88 0.62
CA ARG A 83 -1.30 5.57 -0.46
C ARG A 83 -1.48 7.05 -0.12
N GLY A 84 -1.54 7.88 -1.16
CA GLY A 84 -1.99 9.26 -1.00
C GLY A 84 -3.44 9.31 -0.52
N LEU A 85 -3.72 10.30 0.33
CA LEU A 85 -5.09 10.63 0.72
C LEU A 85 -5.78 11.37 -0.45
N ASN A 86 -7.09 11.17 -0.63
CA ASN A 86 -7.87 11.87 -1.65
C ASN A 86 -8.17 13.35 -1.27
N TYR A 87 -7.33 13.96 -0.43
CA TYR A 87 -7.56 15.29 0.13
C TYR A 87 -7.63 16.36 -0.97
N GLY A 88 -8.74 17.11 -1.02
CA GLY A 88 -8.94 18.18 -2.00
C GLY A 88 -9.12 17.71 -3.45
N ARG A 89 -9.23 16.40 -3.69
CA ARG A 89 -9.44 15.86 -5.04
C ARG A 89 -10.93 15.97 -5.42
N ASN A 90 -11.22 16.39 -6.65
CA ASN A 90 -12.58 16.62 -7.14
C ASN A 90 -12.79 16.16 -8.60
N ASP A 91 -12.04 15.16 -9.04
CA ASP A 91 -12.14 14.56 -10.38
C ASP A 91 -12.85 13.20 -10.36
N ASP A 92 -13.07 12.62 -11.54
CA ASP A 92 -13.69 11.30 -11.75
C ASP A 92 -12.87 10.13 -11.17
N LYS A 93 -11.61 10.38 -10.80
CA LYS A 93 -10.72 9.39 -10.18
C LYS A 93 -10.87 9.36 -8.65
N ILE A 94 -11.67 10.25 -8.06
CA ILE A 94 -11.96 10.15 -6.63
C ILE A 94 -12.80 8.92 -6.36
N LYS A 95 -12.30 8.04 -5.49
CA LYS A 95 -13.14 7.08 -4.78
C LYS A 95 -13.47 7.71 -3.43
N PRO A 96 -14.73 8.15 -3.18
CA PRO A 96 -15.11 8.69 -1.89
C PRO A 96 -14.89 7.63 -0.81
N ASP A 97 -14.02 7.91 0.15
CA ASP A 97 -13.73 6.95 1.23
C ASP A 97 -13.70 7.58 2.63
N GLY A 98 -13.88 8.90 2.75
CA GLY A 98 -14.02 9.61 4.04
C GLY A 98 -12.83 9.44 5.00
N ARG A 99 -11.73 8.83 4.55
CA ARG A 99 -10.63 8.42 5.41
C ARG A 99 -9.84 9.63 5.89
N GLN A 100 -9.26 9.48 7.07
CA GLN A 100 -8.27 10.40 7.62
C GLN A 100 -6.85 9.86 7.38
N ALA A 101 -5.85 10.74 7.39
CA ALA A 101 -4.45 10.32 7.29
C ALA A 101 -4.09 9.32 8.40
N GLY A 102 -3.36 8.26 8.04
CA GLY A 102 -2.96 7.19 8.97
C GLY A 102 -4.00 6.10 9.21
N GLN A 103 -5.21 6.20 8.64
CA GLN A 103 -6.21 5.14 8.78
C GLN A 103 -5.93 3.94 7.86
N TYR A 104 -6.16 2.75 8.40
CA TYR A 104 -6.08 1.48 7.67
C TYR A 104 -7.22 1.35 6.66
N GLN A 105 -6.91 0.74 5.52
CA GLN A 105 -7.90 0.29 4.54
C GLN A 105 -7.65 -1.20 4.30
N PRO A 106 -8.67 -2.06 4.49
CA PRO A 106 -8.52 -3.48 4.16
C PRO A 106 -8.38 -3.70 2.66
N ASP A 107 -7.69 -4.78 2.31
CA ASP A 107 -7.65 -5.27 0.94
C ASP A 107 -9.08 -5.54 0.46
N THR A 108 -9.37 -5.21 -0.79
CA THR A 108 -10.69 -5.43 -1.37
C THR A 108 -10.53 -5.85 -2.82
N VAL A 109 -11.13 -6.98 -3.17
CA VAL A 109 -11.35 -7.36 -4.57
C VAL A 109 -12.68 -6.77 -4.99
N GLY A 110 -12.68 -5.95 -6.04
CA GLY A 110 -13.91 -5.36 -6.56
C GLY A 110 -14.88 -6.41 -7.12
N PRO A 111 -16.17 -6.09 -7.24
CA PRO A 111 -17.11 -6.94 -7.95
C PRO A 111 -16.60 -7.20 -9.37
N HIS A 112 -16.49 -8.47 -9.74
CA HIS A 112 -16.13 -8.92 -11.08
C HIS A 112 -16.85 -10.22 -11.38
N SER A 113 -16.98 -10.55 -12.65
CA SER A 113 -17.68 -11.74 -13.11
C SER A 113 -16.88 -12.42 -14.21
N HIS A 114 -16.78 -13.75 -14.18
CA HIS A 114 -16.16 -14.52 -15.25
C HIS A 114 -17.23 -15.02 -16.21
N GLY A 115 -17.14 -14.62 -17.48
CA GLY A 115 -17.91 -15.26 -18.54
C GLY A 115 -17.37 -16.67 -18.77
N TRP A 116 -18.25 -17.67 -18.85
CA TRP A 116 -17.86 -19.04 -19.18
C TRP A 116 -18.26 -19.34 -20.63
N THR A 117 -17.28 -19.72 -21.45
CA THR A 117 -17.54 -20.26 -22.78
C THR A 117 -17.32 -21.77 -22.73
N GLY A 118 -18.39 -22.52 -22.45
CA GLY A 118 -18.46 -23.91 -22.84
C GLY A 118 -19.69 -24.14 -23.71
N GLU A 119 -19.60 -25.11 -24.61
CA GLU A 119 -20.75 -25.53 -25.39
C GLU A 119 -21.81 -26.06 -24.41
N ALA A 120 -22.95 -25.38 -24.35
CA ALA A 120 -24.20 -25.97 -23.88
C ALA A 120 -24.59 -27.06 -24.90
N GLY A 121 -23.90 -28.20 -24.84
CA GLY A 121 -24.21 -29.37 -25.63
C GLY A 121 -25.63 -29.82 -25.33
N TYR A 122 -26.37 -30.18 -26.38
CA TYR A 122 -27.80 -30.49 -26.42
C TYR A 122 -28.16 -31.83 -25.72
N LEU A 123 -27.70 -32.01 -24.49
CA LEU A 123 -28.21 -32.97 -23.51
C LEU A 123 -28.06 -32.39 -22.09
N GLY A 124 -28.39 -31.10 -21.91
CA GLY A 124 -28.49 -30.48 -20.58
C GLY A 124 -27.23 -30.69 -19.75
N GLY A 125 -26.06 -30.60 -20.38
CA GLY A 125 -24.77 -30.72 -19.72
C GLY A 125 -24.62 -29.58 -18.73
N TYR A 126 -25.15 -29.80 -17.53
CA TYR A 126 -25.10 -28.87 -16.42
C TYR A 126 -23.65 -28.45 -16.22
N GLY A 127 -23.31 -27.27 -16.72
CA GLY A 127 -22.08 -26.55 -16.38
C GLY A 127 -22.22 -26.03 -14.96
N TYR A 128 -22.42 -26.95 -14.01
CA TYR A 128 -22.21 -26.66 -12.61
C TYR A 128 -20.70 -26.81 -12.40
N PRO A 129 -19.98 -25.72 -12.08
CA PRO A 129 -18.56 -25.79 -11.75
C PRO A 129 -18.28 -26.77 -10.60
N ASP A 130 -19.31 -27.08 -9.81
CA ASP A 130 -19.27 -27.91 -8.62
C ASP A 130 -19.11 -29.43 -8.88
N ASN A 131 -19.10 -29.90 -10.14
CA ASN A 131 -19.17 -31.34 -10.45
C ASN A 131 -18.25 -31.82 -11.60
N ALA A 132 -17.19 -31.08 -11.93
CA ALA A 132 -16.29 -31.41 -13.04
C ALA A 132 -15.66 -32.83 -12.95
N GLU A 133 -15.37 -33.30 -11.73
CA GLU A 133 -14.75 -34.62 -11.51
C GLU A 133 -15.70 -35.80 -11.74
N ARG A 134 -17.03 -35.60 -11.70
CA ARG A 134 -18.00 -36.70 -11.80
C ARG A 134 -18.30 -37.17 -13.22
N ARG A 135 -17.89 -36.42 -14.26
CA ARG A 135 -18.26 -36.71 -15.66
C ARG A 135 -17.15 -37.29 -16.53
N TRP A 136 -15.93 -37.45 -16.00
CA TRP A 136 -14.83 -38.07 -16.73
C TRP A 136 -14.60 -39.54 -16.33
N THR A 137 -15.67 -40.27 -15.98
CA THR A 137 -15.61 -41.72 -15.84
C THR A 137 -15.99 -42.37 -17.17
N ALA A 138 -15.40 -43.54 -17.46
CA ALA A 138 -15.68 -44.29 -18.69
C ALA A 138 -17.18 -44.61 -18.85
N ASP A 139 -17.91 -44.73 -17.74
CA ASP A 139 -19.35 -44.99 -17.72
C ASP A 139 -20.18 -43.74 -18.06
N GLY A 140 -19.74 -42.55 -17.62
CA GLY A 140 -20.40 -41.28 -17.97
C GLY A 140 -20.27 -40.94 -19.47
N LEU A 141 -19.16 -41.33 -20.09
CA LEU A 141 -18.91 -41.19 -21.53
C LEU A 141 -19.71 -42.19 -22.38
N LYS A 142 -19.97 -43.40 -21.88
CA LYS A 142 -20.77 -44.41 -22.59
C LYS A 142 -22.26 -44.07 -22.66
N ALA A 143 -22.78 -43.29 -21.70
CA ALA A 143 -24.21 -42.99 -21.60
C ALA A 143 -24.73 -42.01 -22.67
N HIS A 144 -23.86 -41.26 -23.36
CA HIS A 144 -24.28 -40.18 -24.27
C HIS A 144 -23.51 -40.17 -25.61
N PRO A 145 -23.83 -41.11 -26.53
CA PRO A 145 -23.17 -41.20 -27.83
C PRO A 145 -23.74 -40.19 -28.83
N LYS A 146 -22.98 -39.12 -29.10
CA LYS A 146 -22.91 -38.31 -30.33
C LYS A 146 -24.18 -38.15 -31.19
N GLU A 147 -24.84 -36.99 -31.07
CA GLU A 147 -25.60 -36.40 -32.19
C GLU A 147 -25.16 -34.95 -32.40
N HIS A 148 -24.41 -34.73 -33.49
CA HIS A 148 -23.81 -33.47 -33.87
C HIS A 148 -24.85 -32.54 -34.53
N ASN A 149 -25.15 -31.40 -33.92
CA ASN A 149 -25.73 -30.26 -34.65
C ASN A 149 -25.19 -28.93 -34.12
N GLU A 150 -24.40 -28.26 -34.94
CA GLU A 150 -23.42 -27.21 -34.57
C GLU A 150 -24.02 -25.81 -34.28
N LYS A 151 -25.34 -25.70 -34.01
CA LYS A 151 -26.05 -24.39 -34.02
C LYS A 151 -26.29 -23.71 -32.67
N ASN A 152 -25.88 -24.27 -31.53
CA ASN A 152 -26.21 -23.71 -30.20
C ASN A 152 -24.99 -23.26 -29.38
N ARG A 153 -24.17 -22.37 -29.95
CA ARG A 153 -23.10 -21.69 -29.21
C ARG A 153 -23.62 -20.41 -28.57
N TYR A 154 -24.31 -20.53 -27.43
CA TYR A 154 -24.60 -19.36 -26.59
C TYR A 154 -23.57 -19.24 -25.47
N VAL A 155 -22.99 -18.05 -25.35
CA VAL A 155 -22.17 -17.66 -24.20
C VAL A 155 -23.10 -17.55 -23.00
N ALA A 156 -22.98 -18.45 -22.03
CA ALA A 156 -23.71 -18.31 -20.78
C ALA A 156 -23.23 -17.05 -20.07
N ALA A 157 -24.15 -16.12 -19.79
CA ALA A 157 -23.83 -14.93 -19.01
C ALA A 157 -23.24 -15.35 -17.66
N ALA A 158 -22.18 -14.67 -17.24
CA ALA A 158 -21.54 -14.92 -15.95
C ALA A 158 -22.59 -14.91 -14.83
N GLN A 159 -22.60 -15.94 -13.98
CA GLN A 159 -23.47 -15.92 -12.80
C GLN A 159 -23.01 -14.78 -11.89
N LYS A 160 -23.93 -13.84 -11.65
CA LYS A 160 -23.78 -12.80 -10.63
C LYS A 160 -23.49 -13.52 -9.30
N ASP A 161 -22.45 -13.08 -8.59
CA ASP A 161 -22.05 -13.53 -7.25
C ASP A 161 -21.30 -14.89 -7.16
N TYR A 162 -20.82 -15.47 -8.28
CA TYR A 162 -19.90 -16.63 -8.22
C TYR A 162 -18.43 -16.19 -8.20
N ALA A 163 -17.80 -16.26 -7.03
CA ALA A 163 -16.37 -16.06 -6.84
C ALA A 163 -15.74 -17.30 -6.18
N VAL A 164 -14.88 -18.00 -6.91
CA VAL A 164 -13.98 -18.99 -6.29
C VAL A 164 -12.82 -18.21 -5.68
N PHE A 165 -12.94 -17.88 -4.40
CA PHE A 165 -11.83 -17.30 -3.65
C PHE A 165 -10.75 -18.37 -3.40
N GLY A 166 -9.48 -18.00 -3.58
CA GLY A 166 -8.40 -18.60 -2.78
C GLY A 166 -7.66 -19.84 -3.32
N VAL A 167 -7.54 -20.04 -4.64
CA VAL A 167 -6.72 -21.15 -5.19
C VAL A 167 -5.28 -20.77 -5.60
N GLY A 168 -4.76 -19.64 -5.13
CA GLY A 168 -3.41 -19.16 -5.48
C GLY A 168 -2.53 -18.88 -4.28
N THR A 169 -1.23 -19.16 -4.40
CA THR A 169 -0.21 -18.62 -3.49
C THR A 169 -0.15 -17.11 -3.63
N GLU A 170 -0.18 -16.43 -2.48
CA GLU A 170 0.11 -15.02 -2.23
C GLU A 170 0.29 -14.11 -3.47
N THR A 171 -0.76 -13.41 -3.88
CA THR A 171 -0.72 -12.43 -4.98
C THR A 171 -0.16 -11.07 -4.53
N ARG A 172 0.79 -11.05 -3.59
CA ARG A 172 1.41 -9.79 -3.15
C ARG A 172 2.46 -9.34 -4.17
N PRO A 173 2.50 -8.06 -4.56
CA PRO A 173 3.62 -7.50 -5.30
C PRO A 173 4.95 -7.83 -4.62
N LYS A 174 5.98 -8.17 -5.41
CA LYS A 174 7.36 -8.28 -4.91
C LYS A 174 7.74 -6.96 -4.25
N ASN A 175 8.23 -7.01 -3.02
CA ASN A 175 8.55 -5.83 -2.23
C ASN A 175 9.84 -6.02 -1.42
N ILE A 176 10.43 -4.90 -0.99
CA ILE A 176 11.57 -4.84 -0.08
C ILE A 176 11.08 -4.28 1.25
N ALA A 177 11.31 -5.01 2.33
CA ALA A 177 10.92 -4.57 3.67
C ALA A 177 11.90 -3.51 4.20
N MET A 178 11.34 -2.41 4.71
CA MET A 178 12.08 -1.34 5.38
C MET A 178 11.33 -0.94 6.65
N TYR A 179 12.04 -0.42 7.64
CA TYR A 179 11.41 0.24 8.78
C TYR A 179 10.79 1.55 8.34
N ILE A 180 9.59 1.84 8.83
CA ILE A 180 8.88 3.09 8.58
C ILE A 180 8.84 3.85 9.90
N TYR A 181 9.39 5.05 9.89
CA TYR A 181 9.43 5.95 11.04
C TYR A 181 8.54 7.16 10.80
N ILE A 182 7.97 7.69 11.88
CA ILE A 182 7.21 8.94 11.89
C ILE A 182 7.80 9.91 12.91
N LYS A 183 7.90 11.19 12.54
CA LYS A 183 8.38 12.26 13.41
C LYS A 183 7.26 12.76 14.31
N ILE A 184 7.39 12.56 15.63
CA ILE A 184 6.36 12.92 16.61
C ILE A 184 6.74 14.10 17.50
N ASN A 185 8.02 14.49 17.56
CA ASN A 185 8.54 15.60 18.38
C ASN A 185 9.65 16.38 17.68
#